data_AF-A0A6F9CBM0-F1
#
_entry.id   AF-A0A6F9CBM0-F1
#
_cell.length_a   1.000
_cell.length_b   1.000
_cell.length_c   1.000
_cell.angle_alpha   90.00
_cell.angle_beta   90.00
_cell.angle_gamma   90.00
#
_symmetry.space_group_name_H-M   'P 1'
#
loop_
_entity.id
_entity.type
_entity.pdbx_description
1 polymer ?
#
loop_
_entity_poly.entity_id
_entity_poly.type
_entity_poly.pdbx_seq_one_letter_code
_entity_poly.pdbx_strand_id
1 'polypeptide(L)'
;MFVRSPSIMGILVVDRLFFGEIGALDGGMKIYGGENVELGIRVWLCGGSIEVIPCSKIAHIERAHKPYLPDLSITVKRNALRVAEVWMDEYKHNVNIAWNLPLKDHGIDIGDVSERKKLRKRLNCKPFQWYLDNVYPMLNPLGDLLGYGANCYYRASGEIYIGGIKSHKYNSNRCLVDTGTRTPGLYECKVAKQKRFHMLLDFQQGKAIQNRQTKRCLEIAPGDDTYYQLIIQEC
;
A
#
# COMPACT_ATOMS: atom_id res chain seq x y z
N MET A 1 -7.12 -30.09 8.12
CA MET A 1 -5.97 -29.39 7.52
C MET A 1 -6.28 -27.90 7.54
N PHE A 2 -5.34 -27.07 8.00
CA PHE A 2 -5.49 -25.61 8.06
C PHE A 2 -4.79 -24.95 6.87
N VAL A 3 -5.09 -23.68 6.62
CA VAL A 3 -4.42 -22.85 5.62
C VAL A 3 -3.75 -21.66 6.30
N ARG A 4 -2.46 -21.45 6.03
CA ARG A 4 -1.76 -20.27 6.57
C ARG A 4 -2.29 -18.99 5.93
N SER A 5 -2.47 -17.95 6.74
CA SER A 5 -2.88 -16.62 6.29
C SER A 5 -1.85 -15.58 6.71
N PRO A 6 -1.50 -14.62 5.84
CA PRO A 6 -0.59 -13.53 6.20
C PRO A 6 -1.18 -12.58 7.26
N SER A 7 -2.51 -12.51 7.35
CA SER A 7 -3.20 -11.58 8.25
C SER A 7 -4.46 -12.19 8.87
N ILE A 8 -4.99 -11.51 9.88
CA ILE A 8 -6.18 -11.89 10.62
C ILE A 8 -7.37 -11.04 10.15
N MET A 9 -8.54 -11.66 10.08
CA MET A 9 -9.83 -10.98 10.01
C MET A 9 -10.47 -11.10 11.39
N GLY A 10 -11.03 -10.03 11.95
CA GLY A 10 -11.18 -9.78 13.41
C GLY A 10 -11.82 -10.85 14.32
N ILE A 11 -12.31 -11.98 13.81
CA ILE A 11 -12.73 -13.14 14.59
C ILE A 11 -11.58 -14.15 14.65
N LEU A 12 -11.05 -14.40 15.85
CA LEU A 12 -9.92 -15.31 16.07
C LEU A 12 -10.07 -16.10 17.37
N VAL A 13 -9.37 -17.22 17.46
CA VAL A 13 -9.16 -17.96 18.71
C VAL A 13 -7.65 -18.00 18.94
N VAL A 14 -7.22 -17.68 20.16
CA VAL A 14 -5.81 -17.63 20.54
C VAL A 14 -5.65 -18.14 21.96
N ASP A 15 -4.55 -18.82 22.23
CA ASP A 15 -4.18 -19.17 23.60
C ASP A 15 -3.97 -17.88 24.43
N ARG A 16 -4.54 -17.86 25.64
CA ARG A 16 -4.53 -16.67 26.49
C ARG A 16 -3.12 -16.30 26.95
N LEU A 17 -2.29 -17.29 27.28
CA LEU A 17 -0.93 -17.05 27.76
C LEU A 17 -0.07 -16.51 26.63
N PHE A 18 -0.09 -17.18 25.47
CA PHE A 18 0.56 -16.71 24.26
C PHE A 18 0.14 -15.28 23.90
N PHE A 19 -1.17 -14.99 23.91
CA PHE A 19 -1.67 -13.64 23.60
C PHE A 19 -1.14 -12.57 24.56
N GLY A 20 -1.03 -12.91 25.85
CA GLY A 20 -0.41 -12.05 26.86
C GLY A 20 1.09 -11.84 26.64
N GLU A 21 1.83 -12.93 26.37
CA GLU A 21 3.28 -12.92 26.14
C GLU A 21 3.69 -12.07 24.94
N ILE A 22 2.92 -12.15 23.84
CA ILE A 22 3.15 -11.31 22.65
C ILE A 22 2.64 -9.88 22.83
N GLY A 23 2.17 -9.49 24.02
CA GLY A 23 1.79 -8.13 24.38
C GLY A 23 0.40 -7.68 23.93
N ALA A 24 -0.58 -8.59 23.88
CA ALA A 24 -2.00 -8.32 23.62
C ALA A 24 -2.23 -7.39 22.40
N LEU A 25 -3.21 -6.47 22.47
CA LEU A 25 -3.40 -5.41 21.46
C LEU A 25 -2.57 -4.17 21.82
N ASP A 26 -2.22 -3.37 20.81
CA ASP A 26 -1.60 -2.06 21.04
C ASP A 26 -2.63 -1.08 21.64
N GLY A 27 -2.52 -0.83 22.95
CA GLY A 27 -3.39 0.10 23.68
C GLY A 27 -3.30 1.56 23.21
N GLY A 28 -2.32 1.92 22.38
CA GLY A 28 -2.24 3.25 21.76
C GLY A 28 -3.05 3.38 20.46
N MET A 29 -3.65 2.29 19.95
CA MET A 29 -4.59 2.36 18.84
C MET A 29 -5.91 3.00 19.25
N LYS A 30 -6.48 3.79 18.34
CA LYS A 30 -7.74 4.48 18.60
C LYS A 30 -8.88 3.81 17.84
N ILE A 31 -10.02 3.64 18.51
CA ILE A 31 -11.36 3.31 17.96
C ILE A 31 -11.43 2.09 17.03
N TYR A 32 -10.94 2.19 15.79
CA TYR A 32 -11.09 1.14 14.78
C TYR A 32 -10.01 1.20 13.70
N GLY A 33 -9.54 0.02 13.29
CA GLY A 33 -8.75 -0.21 12.09
C GLY A 33 -7.26 -0.33 12.38
N GLY A 34 -6.61 -1.27 11.69
CA GLY A 34 -5.18 -1.52 11.79
C GLY A 34 -4.79 -2.55 12.85
N GLU A 35 -5.63 -2.82 13.84
CA GLU A 35 -5.35 -3.77 14.93
C GLU A 35 -5.18 -5.20 14.42
N ASN A 36 -5.98 -5.58 13.42
CA ASN A 36 -5.92 -6.90 12.80
C ASN A 36 -4.64 -7.07 11.96
N VAL A 37 -4.20 -6.01 11.29
CA VAL A 37 -2.94 -5.99 10.51
C VAL A 37 -1.74 -6.01 11.44
N GLU A 38 -1.76 -5.24 12.53
CA GLU A 38 -0.69 -5.20 13.53
C GLU A 38 -0.50 -6.56 14.20
N LEU A 39 -1.58 -7.15 14.70
CA LEU A 39 -1.53 -8.47 15.30
C LEU A 39 -1.08 -9.51 14.26
N GLY A 40 -1.58 -9.38 13.03
CA GLY A 40 -1.18 -10.18 11.87
C GLY A 40 0.34 -10.26 11.68
N ILE A 41 0.95 -9.08 11.48
CA ILE A 41 2.38 -8.95 11.24
C ILE A 41 3.18 -9.38 12.48
N ARG A 42 2.78 -8.94 13.68
CA ARG A 42 3.50 -9.24 14.91
C ARG A 42 3.56 -10.74 15.19
N VAL A 43 2.45 -11.46 15.07
CA VAL A 43 2.41 -12.92 15.31
C VAL A 43 3.44 -13.63 14.44
N TRP A 44 3.47 -13.32 13.14
CA TRP A 44 4.44 -13.91 12.22
C TRP A 44 5.89 -13.52 12.51
N LEU A 45 6.15 -12.25 12.79
CA LEU A 45 7.51 -11.79 13.07
C LEU A 45 8.06 -12.33 14.38
N CYS A 46 7.20 -12.57 15.37
CA CYS A 46 7.60 -12.94 16.73
C CYS A 46 7.40 -14.44 17.03
N GLY A 47 7.32 -15.29 16.00
CA GLY A 47 7.43 -16.75 16.15
C GLY A 47 6.12 -17.55 16.21
N GLY A 48 4.97 -16.90 16.01
CA GLY A 48 3.69 -17.58 15.84
C GLY A 48 3.30 -17.82 14.38
N SER A 49 2.10 -18.36 14.18
CA SER A 49 1.46 -18.53 12.88
C SER A 49 0.00 -18.06 12.93
N ILE A 50 -0.55 -17.75 11.77
CA ILE A 50 -1.98 -17.45 11.60
C ILE A 50 -2.57 -18.47 10.65
N GLU A 51 -3.64 -19.12 11.11
CA GLU A 51 -4.21 -20.29 10.47
C GLU A 51 -5.72 -20.13 10.33
N VAL A 52 -6.21 -20.31 9.10
CA VAL A 52 -7.63 -20.40 8.80
C VAL A 52 -8.02 -21.87 8.85
N ILE A 53 -9.02 -22.18 9.68
CA ILE A 53 -9.53 -23.54 9.87
C ILE A 53 -10.83 -23.69 9.06
N PRO A 54 -10.83 -24.36 7.89
CA PRO A 54 -12.00 -24.40 7.00
C PRO A 54 -13.23 -25.10 7.62
N CYS A 55 -13.00 -25.95 8.62
CA CYS A 55 -14.04 -26.65 9.37
C CYS A 55 -14.73 -25.76 10.41
N SER A 56 -14.09 -24.67 10.86
CA SER A 56 -14.69 -23.70 11.78
C SER A 56 -15.34 -22.59 10.97
N LYS A 57 -16.67 -22.48 11.04
CA LYS A 57 -17.45 -21.52 10.26
C LYS A 57 -18.23 -20.62 11.20
N ILE A 58 -17.92 -19.33 11.18
CA ILE A 58 -18.62 -18.30 11.92
C ILE A 58 -19.10 -17.26 10.91
N ALA A 59 -20.40 -17.01 10.88
CA ALA A 59 -20.97 -15.99 10.02
C ALA A 59 -20.83 -14.61 10.70
N HIS A 60 -20.30 -13.63 9.97
CA HIS A 60 -20.27 -12.23 10.37
C HIS A 60 -21.17 -11.43 9.44
N ILE A 61 -22.11 -10.68 9.99
CA ILE A 61 -22.97 -9.77 9.22
C ILE A 61 -22.21 -8.46 9.06
N GLU A 62 -21.65 -8.23 7.87
CA GLU A 62 -20.95 -6.98 7.59
C GLU A 62 -21.94 -5.82 7.57
N ARG A 63 -21.58 -4.74 8.28
CA ARG A 63 -22.39 -3.52 8.32
C ARG A 63 -22.02 -2.65 7.12
N ALA A 64 -23.03 -2.11 6.43
CA ALA A 64 -22.79 -1.16 5.34
C ALA A 64 -22.06 0.13 5.80
N HIS A 65 -22.21 0.50 7.07
CA HIS A 65 -21.60 1.68 7.68
C HIS A 65 -21.31 1.39 9.16
N LYS A 66 -20.18 1.92 9.67
CA LYS A 66 -19.82 1.77 11.09
C LYS A 66 -20.52 2.87 11.89
N PRO A 67 -21.33 2.56 12.91
CA PRO A 67 -22.20 3.53 13.58
C PRO A 67 -21.48 4.49 14.53
N TYR A 68 -20.19 4.26 14.81
CA TYR A 68 -19.47 4.96 15.89
C TYR A 68 -18.81 6.27 15.43
N LEU A 69 -18.50 6.42 14.14
CA LEU A 69 -17.87 7.62 13.59
C LEU A 69 -18.23 7.78 12.10
N PRO A 70 -18.64 8.99 11.67
CA PRO A 70 -18.95 9.26 10.27
C PRO A 70 -17.71 9.23 9.37
N ASP A 71 -16.54 9.60 9.90
CA ASP A 71 -15.26 9.46 9.21
C ASP A 71 -14.23 8.71 10.08
N LEU A 72 -13.88 7.51 9.65
CA LEU A 72 -12.84 6.69 10.27
C LEU A 72 -11.46 6.91 9.62
N SER A 73 -11.38 7.69 8.55
CA SER A 73 -10.16 7.81 7.73
C SER A 73 -8.97 8.25 8.55
N ILE A 74 -9.14 9.25 9.43
CA ILE A 74 -8.07 9.78 10.26
C ILE A 74 -7.57 8.73 11.27
N THR A 75 -8.48 7.98 11.87
CA THR A 75 -8.15 6.97 12.87
C THR A 75 -7.48 5.76 12.24
N VAL A 76 -8.00 5.28 11.11
CA VAL A 76 -7.41 4.18 10.35
C VAL A 76 -6.03 4.56 9.83
N LYS A 77 -5.85 5.77 9.28
CA LYS A 77 -4.54 6.29 8.87
C LYS A 77 -3.56 6.33 10.03
N ARG A 78 -3.97 6.91 11.16
CA ARG A 78 -3.15 7.02 12.36
C ARG A 78 -2.71 5.63 12.86
N ASN A 79 -3.63 4.68 12.97
CA ASN A 79 -3.31 3.34 13.44
C ASN A 79 -2.40 2.61 12.45
N ALA A 80 -2.65 2.73 11.13
CA ALA A 80 -1.78 2.17 10.10
C ALA A 80 -0.35 2.70 10.19
N LEU A 81 -0.18 4.01 10.43
CA LEU A 81 1.15 4.61 10.63
C LEU A 81 1.83 4.10 11.91
N ARG A 82 1.08 3.85 13.00
CA ARG A 82 1.64 3.17 14.19
C ARG A 82 2.16 1.78 13.86
N VAL A 83 1.40 1.00 13.09
CA VAL A 83 1.83 -0.34 12.65
C VAL A 83 3.12 -0.24 11.85
N ALA A 84 3.15 0.69 10.88
CA ALA A 84 4.29 0.91 10.01
C ALA A 84 5.55 1.26 10.80
N GLU A 85 5.44 2.19 11.74
CA GLU A 85 6.55 2.69 12.54
C GLU A 85 7.16 1.63 13.49
N VAL A 86 6.36 0.64 13.91
CA VAL A 86 6.84 -0.41 14.82
C VAL A 86 7.31 -1.65 14.07
N TRP A 87 6.61 -2.06 13.01
CA TRP A 87 6.72 -3.42 12.46
C TRP A 87 7.19 -3.50 11.02
N MET A 88 7.19 -2.39 10.26
CA MET A 88 7.47 -2.43 8.81
C MET A 88 8.86 -1.96 8.41
N ASP A 89 9.74 -1.63 9.37
CA ASP A 89 11.14 -1.24 9.09
C ASP A 89 11.25 -0.16 8.00
N GLU A 90 12.13 -0.34 7.03
CA GLU A 90 12.28 0.56 5.89
C GLU A 90 11.03 0.61 5.01
N TYR A 91 10.14 -0.39 5.03
CA TYR A 91 8.93 -0.47 4.19
C TYR A 91 7.80 0.44 4.67
N LYS A 92 7.97 1.16 5.77
CA LYS A 92 6.94 2.06 6.31
C LYS A 92 6.50 3.14 5.31
N HIS A 93 7.38 3.56 4.39
CA HIS A 93 7.04 4.54 3.34
C HIS A 93 5.90 4.06 2.45
N ASN A 94 5.71 2.74 2.27
CA ASN A 94 4.59 2.19 1.52
C ASN A 94 3.23 2.62 2.11
N VAL A 95 3.15 2.77 3.43
CA VAL A 95 1.92 3.22 4.10
C VAL A 95 1.69 4.70 3.83
N ASN A 96 2.73 5.54 3.88
CA ASN A 96 2.62 6.95 3.49
C ASN A 96 2.12 7.08 2.05
N ILE A 97 2.70 6.33 1.12
CA ILE A 97 2.35 6.35 -0.30
C ILE A 97 0.91 5.86 -0.52
N ALA A 98 0.50 4.79 0.17
CA ALA A 98 -0.85 4.24 0.06
C ALA A 98 -1.94 5.19 0.56
N TRP A 99 -1.63 6.02 1.57
CA TRP A 99 -2.54 7.01 2.10
C TRP A 99 -2.36 8.41 1.48
N ASN A 100 -1.52 8.54 0.46
CA ASN A 100 -1.15 9.80 -0.18
C ASN A 100 -0.68 10.86 0.83
N LEU A 101 0.18 10.44 1.75
CA LEU A 101 0.81 11.29 2.76
C LEU A 101 2.23 11.62 2.33
N PRO A 102 2.73 12.85 2.59
CA PRO A 102 4.16 13.14 2.51
C PRO A 102 5.00 12.13 3.31
N LEU A 103 6.19 11.78 2.80
CA LEU A 103 7.10 10.86 3.49
C LEU A 103 7.66 11.44 4.80
N LYS A 104 7.69 12.76 4.91
CA LYS A 104 8.11 13.53 6.08
C LYS A 104 7.07 14.60 6.38
N ASP A 105 6.95 14.98 7.66
CA ASP A 105 6.16 16.14 8.10
C ASP A 105 4.68 16.13 7.69
N HIS A 106 4.08 14.94 7.57
CA HIS A 106 2.65 14.79 7.23
C HIS A 106 1.68 15.20 8.36
N GLY A 107 2.19 15.66 9.51
CA GLY A 107 1.39 16.28 10.59
C GLY A 107 0.46 15.34 11.39
N ILE A 108 0.53 14.02 11.18
CA ILE A 108 -0.32 13.05 11.91
C ILE A 108 0.43 12.57 13.14
N ASP A 109 -0.06 12.93 14.32
CA ASP A 109 0.46 12.41 15.58
C ASP A 109 0.02 10.94 15.79
N ILE A 110 1.00 10.04 15.74
CA ILE A 110 0.81 8.61 16.00
C ILE A 110 0.97 8.25 17.48
N GLY A 111 1.35 9.19 18.35
CA GLY A 111 1.58 8.99 19.78
C GLY A 111 2.81 8.13 20.07
N ASP A 112 3.06 7.86 21.35
CA ASP A 112 4.23 7.07 21.74
C ASP A 112 4.08 5.59 21.32
N VAL A 113 5.15 5.05 20.75
CA VAL A 113 5.29 3.65 20.31
C VAL A 113 6.48 2.95 20.99
N SER A 114 7.11 3.60 21.96
CA SER A 114 8.33 3.12 22.64
C SER A 114 8.14 1.74 23.27
N GLU A 115 7.02 1.51 23.96
CA GLU A 115 6.73 0.21 24.57
C GLU A 115 6.53 -0.90 23.53
N ARG A 116 5.91 -0.60 22.38
CA ARG A 116 5.75 -1.56 21.28
C ARG A 116 7.11 -1.89 20.64
N LYS A 117 7.98 -0.89 20.46
CA LYS A 117 9.36 -1.11 19.99
C LYS A 117 10.19 -1.94 20.98
N LYS A 118 10.06 -1.69 22.29
CA LYS A 118 10.73 -2.51 23.34
C LYS A 118 10.22 -3.95 23.33
N LEU A 119 8.91 -4.15 23.20
CA LEU A 119 8.30 -5.47 23.07
C LEU A 119 8.87 -6.24 21.87
N ARG A 120 8.94 -5.60 20.69
CA ARG A 120 9.53 -6.19 19.48
C ARG A 120 10.97 -6.65 19.70
N LYS A 121 11.77 -5.84 20.39
CA LYS A 121 13.16 -6.18 20.76
C LYS A 121 13.22 -7.34 21.74
N ARG A 122 12.41 -7.31 22.81
CA ARG A 122 12.37 -8.35 23.86
C ARG A 122 12.00 -9.72 23.30
N LEU A 123 11.07 -9.77 22.35
CA LEU A 123 10.64 -11.01 21.70
C LEU A 123 11.59 -11.45 20.57
N ASN A 124 12.67 -10.71 20.31
CA ASN A 124 13.63 -10.97 19.24
C ASN A 124 12.95 -11.22 17.88
N CYS A 125 11.95 -10.38 17.56
CA CYS A 125 11.15 -10.57 16.35
C CYS A 125 11.98 -10.35 15.09
N LYS A 126 11.62 -11.06 14.03
CA LYS A 126 12.26 -11.00 12.72
C LYS A 126 12.07 -9.62 12.05
N PRO A 127 12.94 -9.24 11.09
CA PRO A 127 12.74 -8.05 10.26
C PRO A 127 11.53 -8.23 9.32
N PHE A 128 10.93 -7.13 8.88
CA PHE A 128 9.76 -7.15 7.99
C PHE A 128 10.05 -7.77 6.63
N GLN A 129 11.28 -7.63 6.11
CA GLN A 129 11.72 -8.31 4.90
C GLN A 129 11.52 -9.84 5.01
N TRP A 130 11.77 -10.44 6.17
CA TRP A 130 11.50 -11.87 6.37
C TRP A 130 10.03 -12.22 6.19
N TYR A 131 9.10 -11.35 6.63
CA TYR A 131 7.67 -11.56 6.44
C TYR A 131 7.30 -11.50 4.95
N LEU A 132 7.87 -10.56 4.19
CA LEU A 132 7.68 -10.50 2.74
C LEU A 132 8.19 -11.77 2.07
N ASP A 133 9.36 -12.26 2.44
CA ASP A 133 9.96 -13.43 1.78
C ASP A 133 9.28 -14.77 2.14
N ASN A 134 8.81 -14.91 3.38
CA ASN A 134 8.39 -16.21 3.93
C ASN A 134 6.89 -16.34 4.19
N VAL A 135 6.19 -15.22 4.39
CA VAL A 135 4.77 -15.21 4.76
C VAL A 135 3.91 -14.68 3.64
N TYR A 136 4.33 -13.58 3.00
CA TYR A 136 3.56 -12.97 1.91
C TYR A 136 4.39 -12.57 0.69
N PRO A 137 5.03 -13.54 -0.01
CA PRO A 137 5.94 -13.27 -1.14
C PRO A 137 5.27 -12.69 -2.38
N MET A 138 3.94 -12.77 -2.46
CA MET A 138 3.17 -12.14 -3.54
C MET A 138 2.91 -10.65 -3.29
N LEU A 139 3.19 -10.13 -2.09
CA LEU A 139 3.05 -8.72 -1.77
C LEU A 139 4.25 -7.96 -2.34
N ASN A 140 4.01 -7.18 -3.39
CA ASN A 140 5.06 -6.37 -4.01
C ASN A 140 5.20 -5.01 -3.30
N PRO A 141 6.31 -4.72 -2.61
CA PRO A 141 6.54 -3.41 -2.04
C PRO A 141 6.82 -2.36 -3.13
N LEU A 142 6.49 -1.10 -2.86
CA LEU A 142 6.78 0.04 -3.73
C LEU A 142 8.20 0.55 -3.46
N GLY A 143 9.19 -0.26 -3.82
CA GLY A 143 10.62 0.02 -3.58
C GLY A 143 11.26 0.98 -4.58
N ASP A 144 10.70 1.13 -5.79
CA ASP A 144 11.34 1.80 -6.90
C ASP A 144 10.58 3.04 -7.39
N LEU A 145 9.88 3.73 -6.49
CA LEU A 145 9.17 4.97 -6.80
C LEU A 145 10.07 6.20 -6.67
N LEU A 146 10.12 7.00 -7.74
CA LEU A 146 10.78 8.31 -7.78
C LEU A 146 9.81 9.45 -7.47
N GLY A 147 8.50 9.23 -7.66
CA GLY A 147 7.46 10.21 -7.33
C GLY A 147 6.09 9.55 -7.17
N TYR A 148 5.21 10.17 -6.39
CA TYR A 148 3.83 9.72 -6.23
C TYR A 148 2.89 10.90 -5.93
N GLY A 149 1.61 10.67 -6.22
CA GLY A 149 0.49 11.53 -5.84
C GLY A 149 -0.75 10.68 -5.60
N ALA A 150 -1.93 11.31 -5.47
CA ALA A 150 -3.14 10.65 -4.99
C ALA A 150 -3.52 9.36 -5.75
N ASN A 151 -3.32 9.34 -7.07
CA ASN A 151 -3.60 8.19 -7.93
C ASN A 151 -2.57 8.08 -9.06
N CYS A 152 -1.33 8.52 -8.82
CA CYS A 152 -0.28 8.56 -9.83
C CYS A 152 1.05 8.16 -9.17
N TYR A 153 1.79 7.24 -9.79
CA TYR A 153 3.07 6.77 -9.28
C TYR A 153 4.10 6.70 -10.41
N TYR A 154 5.25 7.35 -10.25
CA TYR A 154 6.35 7.32 -11.20
C TYR A 154 7.47 6.41 -10.70
N ARG A 155 7.83 5.40 -11.51
CA ARG A 155 8.85 4.40 -11.19
C ARG A 155 10.22 4.77 -11.76
N ALA A 156 11.27 4.26 -11.12
CA ALA A 156 12.65 4.40 -11.57
C ALA A 156 12.88 3.83 -12.98
N SER A 157 12.13 2.79 -13.35
CA SER A 157 12.15 2.24 -14.71
C SER A 157 11.49 3.15 -15.76
N GLY A 158 10.76 4.19 -15.37
CA GLY A 158 10.16 5.20 -16.25
C GLY A 158 8.67 5.04 -16.49
N GLU A 159 7.99 4.07 -15.89
CA GLU A 159 6.54 3.94 -16.02
C GLU A 159 5.80 4.94 -15.11
N ILE A 160 4.72 5.51 -15.64
CA ILE A 160 3.72 6.24 -14.87
C ILE A 160 2.51 5.33 -14.67
N TYR A 161 2.25 4.92 -13.43
CA TYR A 161 1.07 4.16 -13.05
C TYR A 161 -0.06 5.10 -12.65
N ILE A 162 -1.27 4.86 -13.17
CA ILE A 162 -2.46 5.64 -12.85
C ILE A 162 -3.52 4.76 -12.17
N GLY A 163 -4.11 5.29 -11.10
CA GLY A 163 -5.11 4.64 -10.26
C GLY A 163 -4.58 4.33 -8.85
N GLY A 164 -5.47 4.05 -7.91
CA GLY A 164 -5.07 3.72 -6.53
C GLY A 164 -4.40 2.35 -6.39
N ILE A 165 -3.68 2.14 -5.29
CA ILE A 165 -3.09 0.84 -4.94
C ILE A 165 -4.20 -0.17 -4.72
N LYS A 166 -4.19 -1.25 -5.51
CA LYS A 166 -5.18 -2.33 -5.46
C LYS A 166 -4.47 -3.67 -5.41
N SER A 167 -5.15 -4.69 -4.88
CA SER A 167 -4.61 -6.06 -4.82
C SER A 167 -4.22 -6.57 -6.21
N HIS A 168 -2.95 -6.97 -6.36
CA HIS A 168 -2.44 -7.54 -7.61
C HIS A 168 -3.04 -8.90 -7.98
N LYS A 169 -3.77 -9.54 -7.07
CA LYS A 169 -4.45 -10.81 -7.34
C LYS A 169 -5.61 -10.66 -8.31
N TYR A 170 -6.33 -9.53 -8.25
CA TYR A 170 -7.54 -9.29 -9.04
C TYR A 170 -7.46 -8.04 -9.92
N ASN A 171 -6.36 -7.29 -9.83
CA ASN A 171 -6.20 -6.06 -10.59
C ASN A 171 -4.76 -5.87 -11.07
N SER A 172 -4.61 -5.45 -12.32
CA SER A 172 -3.31 -5.08 -12.90
C SER A 172 -3.04 -3.60 -12.68
N ASN A 173 -1.76 -3.23 -12.52
CA ASN A 173 -1.34 -1.84 -12.63
C ASN A 173 -1.65 -1.34 -14.05
N ARG A 174 -2.12 -0.09 -14.15
CA ARG A 174 -2.35 0.57 -15.44
C ARG A 174 -1.27 1.59 -15.69
N CYS A 175 -0.65 1.49 -16.87
CA CYS A 175 0.41 2.34 -17.33
C CYS A 175 -0.15 3.38 -18.31
N LEU A 176 0.26 4.62 -18.13
CA LEU A 176 0.08 5.66 -19.14
C LEU A 176 1.00 5.35 -20.33
N VAL A 177 0.46 5.40 -21.55
CA VAL A 177 1.22 5.07 -22.76
C VAL A 177 1.03 6.13 -23.84
N ASP A 178 2.07 6.33 -24.63
CA ASP A 178 1.97 7.02 -25.92
C ASP A 178 1.52 6.04 -26.99
N THR A 179 0.34 6.28 -27.54
CA THR A 179 -0.30 5.52 -28.63
C THR A 179 -0.02 6.12 -30.01
N GLY A 180 0.75 7.20 -30.10
CA GLY A 180 0.94 7.99 -31.31
C GLY A 180 -0.16 9.02 -31.54
N THR A 181 -1.26 9.00 -30.77
CA THR A 181 -2.36 9.96 -30.85
C THR A 181 -2.13 11.16 -29.93
N ARG A 182 -2.94 12.21 -30.06
CA ARG A 182 -2.88 13.39 -29.17
C ARG A 182 -3.23 13.05 -27.71
N THR A 183 -4.19 12.15 -27.51
CA THR A 183 -4.59 11.70 -26.17
C THR A 183 -3.76 10.49 -25.74
N PRO A 184 -3.17 10.47 -24.53
CA PRO A 184 -2.47 9.30 -24.03
C PRO A 184 -3.43 8.15 -23.76
N GLY A 185 -2.94 6.92 -23.93
CA GLY A 185 -3.67 5.71 -23.59
C GLY A 185 -3.44 5.28 -22.14
N LEU A 186 -4.40 4.56 -21.56
CA LEU A 186 -4.26 3.92 -20.26
C LEU A 186 -4.56 2.43 -20.39
N TYR A 187 -3.52 1.59 -20.26
CA TYR A 187 -3.62 0.15 -20.45
C TYR A 187 -3.01 -0.60 -19.27
N GLU A 188 -3.40 -1.85 -19.06
CA GLU A 188 -2.67 -2.71 -18.14
C GLU A 188 -1.19 -2.78 -18.54
N CYS A 189 -0.28 -2.59 -17.59
CA CYS A 189 1.15 -2.54 -17.86
C CYS A 189 1.68 -3.82 -18.54
N LYS A 190 1.09 -4.98 -18.20
CA LYS A 190 1.41 -6.27 -18.86
C LYS A 190 1.02 -6.24 -20.34
N VAL A 191 -0.16 -5.74 -20.66
CA VAL A 191 -0.66 -5.62 -22.04
C VAL A 191 0.14 -4.58 -22.82
N ALA A 192 0.43 -3.43 -22.21
CA ALA A 192 1.27 -2.39 -22.81
C ALA A 192 2.66 -2.94 -23.19
N LYS A 193 3.28 -3.72 -22.30
CA LYS A 193 4.55 -4.39 -22.55
C LYS A 193 4.46 -5.41 -23.69
N GLN A 194 3.43 -6.26 -23.69
CA GLN A 194 3.21 -7.26 -24.73
C GLN A 194 2.98 -6.64 -26.12
N LYS A 195 2.18 -5.58 -26.18
CA LYS A 195 1.88 -4.83 -27.40
C LYS A 195 2.98 -3.82 -27.79
N ARG A 196 4.06 -3.74 -27.00
CA ARG A 196 5.19 -2.82 -27.21
C ARG A 196 4.76 -1.35 -27.31
N PHE A 197 3.80 -0.94 -26.50
CA PHE A 197 3.41 0.46 -26.40
C PHE A 197 4.53 1.30 -25.76
N HIS A 198 4.59 2.57 -26.16
CA HIS A 198 5.58 3.53 -25.68
C HIS A 198 5.21 4.02 -24.27
N MET A 199 5.49 3.20 -23.26
CA MET A 199 5.05 3.45 -21.86
C MET A 199 6.15 4.00 -20.93
N LEU A 200 7.34 4.28 -21.46
CA LEU A 200 8.48 4.75 -20.67
C LEU A 200 8.69 6.25 -20.88
N LEU A 201 8.58 7.01 -19.80
CA LEU A 201 8.75 8.45 -19.77
C LEU A 201 9.92 8.84 -18.86
N ASP A 202 10.69 9.82 -19.28
CA ASP A 202 11.67 10.50 -18.47
C ASP A 202 10.98 11.66 -17.74
N PHE A 203 11.06 11.63 -16.41
CA PHE A 203 10.57 12.70 -15.56
C PHE A 203 11.67 13.17 -14.62
N GLN A 204 11.90 14.48 -14.64
CA GLN A 204 12.70 15.19 -13.68
C GLN A 204 11.95 16.45 -13.26
N GLN A 205 11.96 16.76 -11.97
CA GLN A 205 11.29 17.95 -11.47
C GLN A 205 11.80 19.21 -12.19
N GLY A 206 10.86 20.06 -12.64
CA GLY A 206 11.16 21.29 -13.38
C GLY A 206 11.49 21.09 -14.87
N LYS A 207 11.40 19.86 -15.40
CA LYS A 207 11.58 19.56 -16.83
C LYS A 207 10.31 18.96 -17.44
N ALA A 208 10.27 18.94 -18.78
CA ALA A 208 9.21 18.27 -19.52
C ALA A 208 9.22 16.75 -19.25
N ILE A 209 8.04 16.14 -19.28
CA ILE A 209 7.88 14.69 -19.18
C ILE A 209 7.94 14.12 -20.58
N GLN A 210 9.07 13.54 -20.97
CA GLN A 210 9.31 13.11 -22.35
C GLN A 210 9.27 11.59 -22.50
N ASN A 211 8.58 11.09 -23.53
CA ASN A 211 8.62 9.68 -23.88
C ASN A 211 10.01 9.29 -24.41
N ARG A 212 10.59 8.21 -23.88
CA ARG A 212 11.96 7.77 -24.23
C ARG A 212 12.12 7.42 -25.71
N GLN A 213 11.07 6.90 -26.33
CA GLN A 213 11.10 6.37 -27.70
C GLN A 213 10.55 7.36 -28.71
N THR A 214 9.34 7.90 -28.50
CA THR A 214 8.71 8.81 -29.45
C THR A 214 9.26 10.24 -29.35
N LYS A 215 10.00 10.55 -28.29
CA LYS A 215 10.53 11.90 -27.98
C LYS A 215 9.46 12.98 -27.82
N ARG A 216 8.19 12.58 -27.74
CA ARG A 216 7.05 13.46 -27.49
C ARG A 216 6.89 13.77 -26.01
N CYS A 217 6.33 14.93 -25.70
CA CYS A 217 6.11 15.42 -24.36
C CYS A 217 4.67 15.19 -23.89
N LEU A 218 4.53 14.74 -22.64
CA LEU A 218 3.26 14.66 -21.93
C LEU A 218 2.97 16.00 -21.27
N GLU A 219 1.87 16.63 -21.66
CA GLU A 219 1.53 18.01 -21.28
C GLU A 219 0.06 18.15 -20.91
N ILE A 220 -0.28 19.27 -20.29
CA ILE A 220 -1.65 19.67 -19.99
C ILE A 220 -2.00 20.81 -20.95
N ALA A 221 -3.06 20.62 -21.75
CA ALA A 221 -3.54 21.62 -22.71
C ALA A 221 -5.04 21.87 -22.54
N PRO A 222 -5.57 23.04 -22.97
CA PRO A 222 -7.01 23.25 -23.06
C PRO A 222 -7.65 22.18 -23.95
N GLY A 223 -8.73 21.56 -23.47
CA GLY A 223 -9.58 20.68 -24.26
C GLY A 223 -10.59 21.46 -25.09
N ASP A 224 -11.42 20.72 -25.83
CA ASP A 224 -12.56 21.29 -26.58
C ASP A 224 -13.65 21.84 -25.65
N ASP A 225 -13.73 21.27 -24.45
CA ASP A 225 -14.53 21.78 -23.35
C ASP A 225 -13.64 22.71 -22.51
N THR A 226 -14.20 23.61 -21.70
CA THR A 226 -13.44 24.58 -20.86
C THR A 226 -12.49 23.94 -19.81
N TYR A 227 -12.30 22.63 -19.87
CA TYR A 227 -11.43 21.82 -19.02
C TYR A 227 -10.08 21.53 -19.69
N TYR A 228 -9.06 21.39 -18.87
CA TYR A 228 -7.76 20.92 -19.32
C TYR A 228 -7.76 19.41 -19.56
N GLN A 229 -7.04 18.99 -20.59
CA GLN A 229 -6.82 17.60 -20.93
C GLN A 229 -5.33 17.26 -20.88
N LEU A 230 -5.05 16.02 -20.50
CA LEU A 230 -3.72 15.45 -20.63
C LEU A 230 -3.50 15.07 -22.10
N ILE A 231 -2.46 15.59 -22.70
CA ILE A 231 -2.11 15.34 -24.10
C ILE A 231 -0.67 14.86 -24.22
N ILE A 232 -0.36 14.22 -25.34
CA ILE A 232 1.01 13.97 -25.78
C ILE A 232 1.20 14.75 -27.08
N GLN A 233 2.29 15.49 -27.22
CA GLN A 233 2.62 16.27 -28.43
C GLN A 233 4.12 16.37 -28.63
N GLU A 234 4.58 17.03 -29.69
CA GLU A 234 6.00 17.35 -29.83
C GLU A 234 6.44 18.28 -28.70
N CYS A 235 7.63 18.02 -28.14
CA CYS A 235 8.33 18.97 -27.29
C CYS A 235 8.89 20.11 -28.16
#